data_AF-A0AA91JUP4-F1
#
_entry.id   AF-A0AA91JUP4-F1
#
_cell.length_a   1.000
_cell.length_b   1.000
_cell.length_c   1.000
_cell.angle_alpha   90.00
_cell.angle_beta   90.00
_cell.angle_gamma   90.00
#
_symmetry.space_group_name_H-M   'P 1'
#
loop_
_entity.id
_entity.type
_entity.pdbx_description
1 polymer ?
#
loop_
_entity_poly.entity_id
_entity_poly.type
_entity_poly.pdbx_seq_one_letter_code
_entity_poly.pdbx_strand_id
1 'polypeptide(L)'
;MANNNRSQWDLGRFIQTLTYFEVIPFLNWIQDFIQGRSHSSSDIPDGAKQMGVILVAGATGGVGQRVVRRLLEQNYKVRALVRDIDKARSILGNDVELVVADITKPETLTSLVMADIQAVICATAVRVQPVEGDTPERAKYYQGIKFYQPEIVGDTPENVEYQGVKNLVEAAAKYLPKAGKQLLFDFTKPSTELQNTWGAVDDVVMGGVSQSNIQLVEETALFAGNVSTANSGGFASVRTRNLTPPFNLSGYEGVELRLRGDGKRYKFLLRTEAQWDGVAYSYSFDTEANTWINVRIPFADMVPVFRAKTLKDGSSIDASKICSFQLMLSKFEYDGELNPKFSPGGFAFQVESIQAYGGANLPQFVLVSSAGVTRPGRPGINLDEEPPAVKLNDQLGGILTWKLKGEDSLRESGIPYTIIRPCALTEEPGGKEFICEQGDNIRGKISREDVAKLCVEALQQKTACNVTFEVKEGENTASSIDWQRLFSQLQPNLL
;
A
#
# COMPACT_ATOMS: atom_id res chain seq x y z
N MET A 1 -63.01 -9.68 15.49
CA MET A 1 -62.69 -8.50 14.65
C MET A 1 -61.20 -8.20 14.83
N ALA A 2 -60.36 -8.65 13.91
CA ALA A 2 -58.93 -8.33 13.92
C ALA A 2 -58.77 -6.96 13.23
N ASN A 3 -58.34 -5.96 13.99
CA ASN A 3 -58.18 -4.60 13.49
C ASN A 3 -56.94 -4.56 12.58
N ASN A 4 -57.17 -4.56 11.26
CA ASN A 4 -56.14 -4.43 10.23
C ASN A 4 -55.67 -2.97 10.17
N ASN A 5 -54.92 -2.52 11.18
CA ASN A 5 -54.28 -1.21 11.16
C ASN A 5 -52.89 -1.35 10.50
N ARG A 6 -52.88 -1.65 9.19
CA ARG A 6 -51.66 -1.45 8.38
C ARG A 6 -51.43 0.06 8.31
N SER A 7 -50.31 0.55 8.85
CA SER A 7 -49.93 1.93 8.62
C SER A 7 -49.74 2.15 7.12
N GLN A 8 -50.09 3.33 6.62
CA GLN A 8 -49.94 3.68 5.21
C GLN A 8 -48.48 3.58 4.80
N TRP A 9 -48.20 2.92 3.66
CA TRP A 9 -46.84 2.82 3.11
C TRP A 9 -46.31 4.21 2.77
N ASP A 10 -45.13 4.55 3.31
CA ASP A 10 -44.50 5.85 3.09
C ASP A 10 -43.75 5.88 1.76
N LEU A 11 -44.50 6.10 0.68
CA LEU A 11 -43.98 6.27 -0.67
C LEU A 11 -43.00 7.46 -0.77
N GLY A 12 -43.16 8.48 0.09
CA GLY A 12 -42.28 9.65 0.12
C GLY A 12 -40.87 9.28 0.57
N ARG A 13 -40.74 8.55 1.69
CA ARG A 13 -39.45 8.03 2.15
C ARG A 13 -38.81 7.07 1.15
N PHE A 14 -39.61 6.23 0.48
CA PHE A 14 -39.11 5.37 -0.59
C PHE A 14 -38.48 6.16 -1.74
N ILE A 15 -39.15 7.20 -2.23
CA ILE A 15 -38.63 8.07 -3.30
C ILE A 15 -37.39 8.84 -2.84
N GLN A 16 -37.37 9.32 -1.59
CA GLN A 16 -36.20 10.01 -1.00
C GLN A 16 -34.97 9.10 -0.99
N THR A 17 -35.13 7.83 -0.57
CA THR A 17 -34.05 6.84 -0.63
C THR A 17 -33.55 6.66 -2.06
N LEU A 18 -34.44 6.41 -3.05
CA LEU A 18 -34.01 6.22 -4.43
C LEU A 18 -33.32 7.46 -5.04
N THR A 19 -33.75 8.65 -4.63
CA THR A 19 -33.15 9.92 -5.09
C THR A 19 -31.76 10.12 -4.50
N TYR A 20 -31.60 9.89 -3.19
CA TYR A 20 -30.32 10.02 -2.49
C TYR A 20 -29.21 9.14 -3.11
N PHE A 21 -29.60 7.96 -3.60
CA PHE A 21 -28.69 7.01 -4.22
C PHE A 21 -28.71 7.04 -5.74
N GLU A 22 -29.26 8.09 -6.33
CA GLU A 22 -29.21 8.37 -7.78
C GLU A 22 -29.78 7.23 -8.66
N VAL A 23 -30.79 6.53 -8.15
CA VAL A 23 -31.43 5.39 -8.85
C VAL A 23 -32.44 5.86 -9.90
N ILE A 24 -33.04 7.03 -9.71
CA ILE A 24 -34.03 7.63 -10.62
C ILE A 24 -33.36 8.78 -11.38
N PRO A 25 -33.08 8.65 -12.69
CA PRO A 25 -32.37 9.67 -13.47
C PRO A 25 -33.13 11.00 -13.61
N PHE A 26 -34.47 10.95 -13.57
CA PHE A 26 -35.35 12.07 -13.94
C PHE A 26 -35.52 13.16 -12.87
N LEU A 27 -35.05 12.96 -11.63
CA LEU A 27 -35.16 13.97 -10.57
C LEU A 27 -33.90 14.86 -10.42
N ASN A 28 -32.75 14.43 -10.95
CA ASN A 28 -31.48 15.17 -10.85
C ASN A 28 -31.44 16.46 -11.68
N TRP A 29 -32.27 16.59 -12.73
CA TRP A 29 -32.31 17.76 -13.60
C TRP A 29 -32.68 19.09 -12.91
N ILE A 30 -33.40 19.04 -11.78
CA ILE A 30 -33.83 20.25 -11.05
C ILE A 30 -32.76 20.71 -10.05
N GLN A 31 -31.87 19.84 -9.59
CA GLN A 31 -30.75 20.22 -8.71
C GLN A 31 -29.54 20.76 -9.50
N ASP A 32 -29.26 20.21 -10.69
CA ASP A 32 -28.16 20.67 -11.55
C ASP A 32 -28.39 22.08 -12.14
N PHE A 33 -29.62 22.62 -12.10
CA PHE A 33 -29.91 23.97 -12.59
C PHE A 33 -29.65 25.09 -11.55
N ILE A 34 -29.46 24.75 -10.27
CA ILE A 34 -29.35 25.73 -9.17
C ILE A 34 -27.91 25.86 -8.64
N GLN A 35 -27.03 24.90 -8.88
CA GLN A 35 -25.62 24.97 -8.49
C GLN A 35 -24.73 25.12 -9.71
N GLY A 36 -24.31 26.37 -9.98
CA GLY A 36 -23.36 26.69 -11.04
C GLY A 36 -22.06 25.89 -10.88
N ARG A 37 -21.81 24.95 -11.80
CA ARG A 37 -20.55 24.22 -11.89
C ARG A 37 -19.46 25.13 -12.46
N SER A 38 -18.50 25.54 -11.64
CA SER A 38 -17.17 25.90 -12.12
C SER A 38 -16.44 24.62 -12.52
N HIS A 39 -16.16 24.46 -13.81
CA HIS A 39 -15.21 23.48 -14.33
C HIS A 39 -13.79 23.82 -13.84
N SER A 40 -13.10 22.84 -13.27
CA SER A 40 -11.65 22.71 -13.41
C SER A 40 -11.31 21.24 -13.57
N SER A 41 -11.23 20.82 -14.82
CA SER A 41 -10.63 19.56 -15.24
C SER A 41 -9.11 19.63 -15.04
N SER A 42 -8.56 18.82 -14.16
CA SER A 42 -7.15 18.44 -14.22
C SER A 42 -7.10 17.00 -14.71
N ASP A 43 -6.65 16.84 -15.95
CA ASP A 43 -6.43 15.57 -16.62
C ASP A 43 -5.50 14.66 -15.79
N ILE A 44 -6.03 13.52 -15.35
CA ILE A 44 -5.22 12.41 -14.85
C ILE A 44 -5.24 11.35 -15.96
N PRO A 45 -4.07 10.93 -16.50
CA PRO A 45 -4.04 9.88 -17.50
C PRO A 45 -4.53 8.56 -16.92
N ASP A 46 -5.46 7.96 -17.64
CA ASP A 46 -5.99 6.61 -17.42
C ASP A 46 -4.85 5.58 -17.46
N GLY A 47 -4.75 4.71 -16.45
CA GLY A 47 -3.87 3.52 -16.49
C GLY A 47 -2.62 3.51 -15.59
N ALA A 48 -2.43 4.47 -14.68
CA ALA A 48 -1.43 4.30 -13.61
C ALA A 48 -1.86 3.14 -12.70
N LYS A 49 -0.97 2.16 -12.45
CA LYS A 49 -1.17 1.21 -11.34
C LYS A 49 -1.38 2.09 -10.09
N GLN A 50 -2.52 2.01 -9.41
CA GLN A 50 -2.78 2.70 -8.14
C GLN A 50 -1.95 2.10 -6.99
N MET A 51 -0.64 1.97 -7.21
CA MET A 51 0.36 1.92 -6.16
C MET A 51 0.66 3.38 -5.82
N GLY A 52 0.68 3.71 -4.54
CA GLY A 52 1.10 5.00 -4.01
C GLY A 52 2.57 5.30 -4.34
N VAL A 53 3.11 6.36 -3.76
CA VAL A 53 4.39 6.93 -4.22
C VAL A 53 5.56 5.99 -3.88
N ILE A 54 6.45 5.75 -4.84
CA ILE A 54 7.75 5.10 -4.59
C ILE A 54 8.80 6.19 -4.41
N LEU A 55 9.38 6.25 -3.20
CA LEU A 55 10.47 7.19 -2.89
C LEU A 55 11.81 6.58 -3.34
N VAL A 56 12.57 7.30 -4.16
CA VAL A 56 13.91 6.87 -4.60
C VAL A 56 14.96 7.77 -3.97
N ALA A 57 15.76 7.22 -3.06
CA ALA A 57 16.93 7.88 -2.50
C ALA A 57 18.18 7.54 -3.33
N GLY A 58 19.04 8.52 -3.58
CA GLY A 58 20.16 8.36 -4.53
C GLY A 58 19.71 8.42 -5.99
N ALA A 59 18.56 9.08 -6.25
CA ALA A 59 17.90 9.11 -7.55
C ALA A 59 18.77 9.65 -8.69
N THR A 60 19.69 10.58 -8.43
CA THR A 60 20.62 11.12 -9.45
C THR A 60 21.89 10.28 -9.63
N GLY A 61 22.01 9.16 -8.91
CA GLY A 61 23.15 8.25 -8.98
C GLY A 61 23.03 7.27 -10.15
N GLY A 62 24.11 6.53 -10.44
CA GLY A 62 24.17 5.65 -11.60
C GLY A 62 23.09 4.56 -11.63
N VAL A 63 22.77 3.96 -10.48
CA VAL A 63 21.65 2.99 -10.37
C VAL A 63 20.32 3.72 -10.20
N GLY A 64 20.26 4.74 -9.33
CA GLY A 64 19.03 5.46 -9.00
C GLY A 64 18.32 6.08 -10.20
N GLN A 65 19.06 6.68 -11.15
CA GLN A 65 18.43 7.31 -12.33
C GLN A 65 17.74 6.26 -13.22
N ARG A 66 18.31 5.05 -13.27
CA ARG A 66 17.76 3.92 -14.03
C ARG A 66 16.55 3.32 -13.32
N VAL A 67 16.56 3.29 -11.98
CA VAL A 67 15.39 2.91 -11.17
C VAL A 67 14.24 3.88 -11.45
N VAL A 68 14.47 5.19 -11.36
CA VAL A 68 13.45 6.22 -11.64
C VAL A 68 12.88 6.03 -13.04
N ARG A 69 13.73 5.90 -14.07
CA ARG A 69 13.27 5.68 -15.45
C ARG A 69 12.39 4.43 -15.56
N ARG A 70 12.82 3.30 -15.01
CA ARG A 70 12.06 2.03 -15.06
C ARG A 70 10.73 2.10 -14.32
N LEU A 71 10.69 2.79 -13.19
CA LEU A 71 9.44 2.99 -12.46
C LEU A 71 8.44 3.81 -13.28
N LEU A 72 8.90 4.90 -13.90
CA LEU A 72 8.06 5.73 -14.79
C LEU A 72 7.58 4.94 -16.02
N GLU A 73 8.45 4.16 -16.66
CA GLU A 73 8.10 3.27 -17.77
C GLU A 73 7.03 2.22 -17.41
N GLN A 74 6.96 1.83 -16.13
CA GLN A 74 5.93 0.92 -15.59
C GLN A 74 4.71 1.64 -15.00
N ASN A 75 4.56 2.95 -15.25
CA ASN A 75 3.47 3.81 -14.79
C ASN A 75 3.35 3.92 -13.25
N TYR A 76 4.47 3.86 -12.53
CA TYR A 76 4.50 4.17 -11.10
C TYR A 76 4.61 5.69 -10.86
N LYS A 77 4.03 6.15 -9.75
CA LYS A 77 4.31 7.49 -9.21
C LYS A 77 5.66 7.46 -8.49
N VAL A 78 6.58 8.33 -8.89
CA VAL A 78 7.95 8.37 -8.36
C VAL A 78 8.22 9.72 -7.72
N ARG A 79 8.72 9.67 -6.48
CA ARG A 79 9.32 10.83 -5.80
C ARG A 79 10.81 10.61 -5.66
N ALA A 80 11.60 11.46 -6.28
CA ALA A 80 13.05 11.42 -6.21
C ALA A 80 13.56 12.35 -5.10
N LEU A 81 14.24 11.77 -4.11
CA LEU A 81 14.94 12.52 -3.07
C LEU A 81 16.28 13.00 -3.61
N VAL A 82 16.46 14.32 -3.65
CA VAL A 82 17.62 14.97 -4.26
C VAL A 82 18.20 16.05 -3.36
N ARG A 83 19.49 16.36 -3.53
CA ARG A 83 20.15 17.46 -2.81
C ARG A 83 20.17 18.77 -3.60
N ASP A 84 20.00 18.68 -4.91
CA ASP A 84 20.07 19.79 -5.87
C ASP A 84 19.01 19.56 -6.95
N ILE A 85 18.00 20.43 -7.01
CA ILE A 85 16.87 20.32 -7.94
C ILE A 85 17.32 20.56 -9.38
N ASP A 86 18.16 21.56 -9.62
CA ASP A 86 18.55 21.94 -10.98
C ASP A 86 19.38 20.84 -11.64
N LYS A 87 20.33 20.30 -10.87
CA LYS A 87 21.07 19.10 -11.28
C LYS A 87 20.14 17.92 -11.50
N ALA A 88 19.18 17.68 -10.60
CA ALA A 88 18.26 16.57 -10.74
C ALA A 88 17.37 16.67 -11.99
N ARG A 89 16.86 17.87 -12.32
CA ARG A 89 16.07 18.09 -13.55
C ARG A 89 16.87 17.79 -14.81
N SER A 90 18.17 18.13 -14.82
CA SER A 90 19.04 17.83 -15.97
C SER A 90 19.25 16.32 -16.20
N ILE A 91 19.09 15.50 -15.16
CA ILE A 91 19.33 14.04 -15.20
C ILE A 91 18.02 13.27 -15.37
N LEU A 92 16.98 13.64 -14.61
CA LEU A 92 15.74 12.87 -14.49
C LEU A 92 14.59 13.43 -15.32
N GLY A 93 14.75 14.63 -15.88
CA GLY A 93 13.68 15.34 -16.59
C GLY A 93 12.67 16.01 -15.66
N ASN A 94 11.50 16.35 -16.22
CA ASN A 94 10.44 17.09 -15.52
C ASN A 94 9.26 16.21 -15.09
N ASP A 95 9.23 14.94 -15.50
CA ASP A 95 8.10 14.03 -15.28
C ASP A 95 8.16 13.31 -13.92
N VAL A 96 9.16 13.63 -13.09
CA VAL A 96 9.35 13.07 -11.75
C VAL A 96 9.13 14.14 -10.68
N GLU A 97 8.49 13.76 -9.58
CA GLU A 97 8.38 14.63 -8.40
C GLU A 97 9.76 14.73 -7.73
N LEU A 98 10.32 15.93 -7.62
CA LEU A 98 11.60 16.18 -6.96
C LEU A 98 11.37 16.77 -5.57
N VAL A 99 11.94 16.14 -4.54
CA VAL A 99 11.94 16.67 -3.17
C VAL A 99 13.35 16.84 -2.65
N VAL A 100 13.61 17.99 -2.01
CA VAL A 100 14.93 18.29 -1.46
C VAL A 100 15.04 17.73 -0.05
N ALA A 101 15.98 16.80 0.13
CA ALA A 101 16.40 16.32 1.44
C ALA A 101 17.80 15.71 1.39
N ASP A 102 18.40 15.52 2.55
CA ASP A 102 19.68 14.87 2.72
C ASP A 102 19.54 13.78 3.79
N ILE A 103 19.76 12.52 3.41
CA ILE A 103 19.62 11.39 4.34
C ILE A 103 20.56 11.51 5.54
N THR A 104 21.68 12.23 5.41
CA THR A 104 22.64 12.46 6.50
C THR A 104 22.11 13.46 7.53
N LYS A 105 21.02 14.17 7.22
CA LYS A 105 20.38 15.20 8.05
C LYS A 105 18.92 14.81 8.33
N PRO A 106 18.63 14.11 9.43
CA PRO A 106 17.30 13.55 9.69
C PRO A 106 16.19 14.60 9.71
N GLU A 107 16.49 15.84 10.12
CA GLU A 107 15.57 16.97 10.11
C GLU A 107 15.04 17.36 8.72
N THR A 108 15.75 16.95 7.65
CA THR A 108 15.31 17.21 6.26
C THR A 108 14.34 16.14 5.73
N LEU A 109 14.24 14.99 6.40
CA LEU A 109 13.33 13.89 6.06
C LEU A 109 11.92 14.15 6.63
N THR A 110 11.33 15.27 6.20
CA THR A 110 10.06 15.80 6.70
C THR A 110 8.85 14.97 6.23
N SER A 111 7.66 15.29 6.78
CA SER A 111 6.39 14.72 6.30
C SER A 111 6.16 14.97 4.82
N LEU A 112 6.60 16.10 4.26
CA LEU A 112 6.46 16.39 2.82
C LEU A 112 7.26 15.40 1.96
N VAL A 113 8.43 14.98 2.43
CA VAL A 113 9.27 13.99 1.73
C VAL A 113 8.63 12.61 1.79
N MET A 114 8.06 12.26 2.95
CA MET A 114 7.61 10.90 3.28
C MET A 114 6.11 10.65 3.07
N ALA A 115 5.30 11.68 2.83
CA ALA A 115 3.85 11.53 2.71
C ALA A 115 3.46 10.55 1.59
N ASP A 116 2.50 9.67 1.88
CA ASP A 116 1.89 8.75 0.92
C ASP A 116 2.85 7.76 0.22
N ILE A 117 4.05 7.56 0.79
CA ILE A 117 4.98 6.55 0.28
C ILE A 117 4.43 5.15 0.53
N GLN A 118 4.59 4.26 -0.45
CA GLN A 118 4.27 2.84 -0.31
C GLN A 118 5.51 1.95 -0.33
N ALA A 119 6.60 2.44 -0.92
CA ALA A 119 7.88 1.79 -0.86
C ALA A 119 9.02 2.82 -0.96
N VAL A 120 10.20 2.40 -0.52
CA VAL A 120 11.46 3.13 -0.68
C VAL A 120 12.44 2.26 -1.46
N ILE A 121 13.09 2.83 -2.48
CA ILE A 121 14.29 2.26 -3.08
C ILE A 121 15.47 3.14 -2.70
N CYS A 122 16.37 2.60 -1.90
CA CYS A 122 17.58 3.25 -1.45
C CYS A 122 18.77 2.81 -2.33
N ALA A 123 19.16 3.67 -3.26
CA ALA A 123 20.33 3.51 -4.12
C ALA A 123 21.45 4.52 -3.77
N THR A 124 21.48 4.96 -2.51
CA THR A 124 22.49 5.90 -2.01
C THR A 124 23.82 5.20 -1.84
N ALA A 125 24.89 5.89 -2.17
CA ALA A 125 26.23 5.44 -1.90
C ALA A 125 27.14 6.65 -1.70
N VAL A 126 28.17 6.49 -0.88
CA VAL A 126 29.24 7.48 -0.79
C VAL A 126 29.92 7.65 -2.15
N ARG A 127 30.33 8.88 -2.47
CA ARG A 127 31.01 9.16 -3.72
C ARG A 127 32.48 8.76 -3.61
N VAL A 128 32.85 7.71 -4.34
CA VAL A 128 34.23 7.29 -4.56
C VAL A 128 34.71 7.83 -5.92
N GLN A 129 35.94 8.33 -6.00
CA GLN A 129 36.57 8.73 -7.28
C GLN A 129 38.08 8.41 -7.29
N PRO A 130 38.76 8.45 -8.44
CA PRO A 130 40.23 8.42 -8.49
C PRO A 130 40.86 9.63 -7.79
N VAL A 131 41.96 9.41 -7.06
CA VAL A 131 42.76 10.49 -6.40
C VAL A 131 43.21 11.58 -7.38
N GLU A 132 43.51 11.20 -8.62
CA GLU A 132 43.91 12.11 -9.69
C GLU A 132 42.75 12.89 -10.35
N GLY A 133 41.55 12.77 -9.81
CA GLY A 133 40.34 13.35 -10.39
C GLY A 133 39.78 12.54 -11.56
N ASP A 134 38.47 12.62 -11.71
CA ASP A 134 37.70 11.91 -12.74
C ASP A 134 37.41 12.81 -13.95
N THR A 135 37.01 12.22 -15.07
CA THR A 135 36.50 13.00 -16.23
C THR A 135 35.07 13.50 -15.97
N PRO A 136 34.57 14.51 -16.70
CA PRO A 136 33.17 14.93 -16.59
C PRO A 136 32.17 13.76 -16.77
N GLU A 137 32.48 12.85 -17.70
CA GLU A 137 31.69 11.64 -17.99
C GLU A 137 32.03 10.44 -17.06
N ARG A 138 32.90 10.65 -16.08
CA ARG A 138 33.36 9.64 -15.12
C ARG A 138 33.97 8.37 -15.73
N ALA A 139 34.62 8.49 -16.88
CA ALA A 139 35.16 7.38 -17.63
C ALA A 139 36.20 6.58 -16.82
N LYS A 140 37.01 7.22 -15.98
CA LYS A 140 38.01 6.52 -15.17
C LYS A 140 37.38 5.66 -14.07
N TYR A 141 36.26 6.12 -13.52
CA TYR A 141 35.53 5.39 -12.48
C TYR A 141 34.76 4.18 -13.01
N TYR A 142 34.33 4.21 -14.28
CA TYR A 142 33.49 3.15 -14.86
C TYR A 142 34.24 2.11 -15.70
N GLN A 143 35.57 2.20 -15.82
CA GLN A 143 36.35 1.45 -16.81
C GLN A 143 36.89 0.06 -16.39
N GLY A 144 36.48 -0.51 -15.27
CA GLY A 144 36.94 -1.85 -14.87
C GLY A 144 38.48 -1.96 -14.79
N ILE A 145 39.11 -2.68 -15.73
CA ILE A 145 40.47 -3.29 -15.69
C ILE A 145 41.61 -2.32 -15.32
N LYS A 146 41.44 -1.00 -15.49
CA LYS A 146 42.45 -0.02 -15.03
C LYS A 146 42.16 0.40 -13.60
N PHE A 147 42.95 -0.13 -12.65
CA PHE A 147 42.87 0.25 -11.26
C PHE A 147 43.45 1.66 -11.05
N TYR A 148 42.60 2.57 -10.59
CA TYR A 148 43.01 3.88 -10.09
C TYR A 148 42.90 3.88 -8.58
N GLN A 149 43.87 4.46 -7.87
CA GLN A 149 43.80 4.60 -6.43
C GLN A 149 42.53 5.41 -6.08
N PRO A 150 41.59 4.85 -5.31
CA PRO A 150 40.34 5.52 -5.00
C PRO A 150 40.45 6.41 -3.75
N GLU A 151 39.60 7.43 -3.70
CA GLU A 151 39.37 8.29 -2.53
C GLU A 151 37.87 8.54 -2.32
N ILE A 152 37.50 8.89 -1.09
CA ILE A 152 36.16 9.32 -0.70
C ILE A 152 36.04 10.84 -0.86
N VAL A 153 34.94 11.31 -1.44
CA VAL A 153 34.66 12.74 -1.61
C VAL A 153 33.29 13.11 -1.05
N GLY A 154 33.27 14.16 -0.23
CA GLY A 154 32.08 14.64 0.44
C GLY A 154 31.90 13.96 1.81
N ASP A 155 30.68 13.51 2.09
CA ASP A 155 30.33 12.87 3.36
C ASP A 155 31.09 11.55 3.57
N THR A 156 31.33 11.19 4.83
CA THR A 156 32.04 9.95 5.18
C THR A 156 31.18 8.71 4.88
N PRO A 157 31.79 7.53 4.70
CA PRO A 157 31.03 6.29 4.53
C PRO A 157 30.13 5.98 5.72
N GLU A 158 30.57 6.26 6.96
CA GLU A 158 29.72 6.13 8.16
C GLU A 158 28.45 6.98 8.07
N ASN A 159 28.60 8.26 7.70
CA ASN A 159 27.48 9.19 7.62
C ASN A 159 26.48 8.82 6.53
N VAL A 160 26.94 8.31 5.39
CA VAL A 160 26.06 7.97 4.25
C VAL A 160 25.51 6.56 4.37
N GLU A 161 26.39 5.56 4.50
CA GLU A 161 26.07 4.15 4.34
C GLU A 161 25.41 3.54 5.59
N TYR A 162 25.69 4.11 6.77
CA TYR A 162 25.04 3.70 8.02
C TYR A 162 24.06 4.76 8.51
N GLN A 163 24.55 5.91 9.00
CA GLN A 163 23.68 6.87 9.68
C GLN A 163 22.60 7.43 8.74
N GLY A 164 22.96 7.70 7.48
CA GLY A 164 22.03 8.18 6.46
C GLY A 164 20.97 7.14 6.10
N VAL A 165 21.37 5.89 5.88
CA VAL A 165 20.43 4.78 5.63
C VAL A 165 19.52 4.58 6.84
N LYS A 166 20.06 4.59 8.06
CA LYS A 166 19.28 4.48 9.30
C LYS A 166 18.26 5.60 9.43
N ASN A 167 18.65 6.85 9.20
CA ASN A 167 17.72 8.00 9.21
C ASN A 167 16.58 7.81 8.19
N LEU A 168 16.91 7.35 6.98
CA LEU A 168 15.91 7.07 5.93
C LEU A 168 14.96 5.95 6.34
N VAL A 169 15.47 4.87 6.93
CA VAL A 169 14.69 3.74 7.45
C VAL A 169 13.75 4.20 8.57
N GLU A 170 14.26 4.91 9.57
CA GLU A 170 13.47 5.40 10.71
C GLU A 170 12.40 6.41 10.28
N ALA A 171 12.69 7.25 9.29
CA ALA A 171 11.71 8.15 8.71
C ALA A 171 10.66 7.38 7.92
N ALA A 172 11.06 6.45 7.04
CA ALA A 172 10.16 5.65 6.22
C ALA A 172 9.23 4.78 7.08
N ALA A 173 9.72 4.16 8.16
CA ALA A 173 8.93 3.32 9.08
C ALA A 173 7.66 4.00 9.62
N LYS A 174 7.67 5.34 9.72
CA LYS A 174 6.55 6.14 10.24
C LYS A 174 5.44 6.32 9.21
N TYR A 175 5.74 6.23 7.92
CA TYR A 175 4.83 6.56 6.82
C TYR A 175 4.53 5.36 5.92
N LEU A 176 5.44 4.38 5.83
CA LEU A 176 5.19 3.17 5.08
C LEU A 176 3.95 2.46 5.62
N PRO A 177 3.06 2.00 4.74
CA PRO A 177 1.87 1.29 5.17
C PRO A 177 2.32 0.04 5.87
N LYS A 178 1.93 -0.16 7.13
CA LYS A 178 2.24 -1.43 7.81
C LYS A 178 1.55 -2.54 7.03
N ALA A 179 2.21 -3.69 6.90
CA ALA A 179 1.55 -4.91 6.48
C ALA A 179 0.19 -5.02 7.19
N GLY A 180 -0.88 -5.00 6.40
CA GLY A 180 -2.24 -5.01 6.93
C GLY A 180 -2.63 -3.81 7.78
N LYS A 181 -2.89 -2.66 7.13
CA LYS A 181 -4.20 -1.97 7.19
C LYS A 181 -4.29 -0.80 6.20
N GLN A 182 -5.44 -0.62 5.53
CA GLN A 182 -5.78 0.61 4.79
C GLN A 182 -7.04 1.22 5.39
N LEU A 183 -6.94 2.46 5.88
CA LEU A 183 -8.10 3.17 6.39
C LEU A 183 -9.05 3.51 5.24
N LEU A 184 -10.30 3.05 5.33
CA LEU A 184 -11.34 3.27 4.32
C LEU A 184 -12.30 4.38 4.75
N PHE A 185 -12.66 4.40 6.03
CA PHE A 185 -13.48 5.44 6.64
C PHE A 185 -12.91 5.80 8.02
N ASP A 186 -12.52 7.07 8.19
CA ASP A 186 -12.00 7.64 9.43
C ASP A 186 -13.06 8.54 10.09
N PHE A 187 -13.82 8.01 11.05
CA PHE A 187 -14.87 8.79 11.71
C PHE A 187 -14.33 9.69 12.83
N THR A 188 -13.05 9.56 13.17
CA THR A 188 -12.37 10.48 14.12
C THR A 188 -12.14 11.86 13.50
N LYS A 189 -12.17 11.95 12.16
CA LYS A 189 -12.03 13.20 11.39
C LYS A 189 -13.31 13.51 10.62
N PRO A 190 -14.37 13.98 11.29
CA PRO A 190 -15.66 14.18 10.65
C PRO A 190 -15.58 15.25 9.55
N SER A 191 -16.19 14.95 8.40
CA SER A 191 -16.34 15.89 7.29
C SER A 191 -17.76 15.83 6.72
N THR A 192 -18.19 16.91 6.07
CA THR A 192 -19.49 16.94 5.39
C THR A 192 -19.55 15.90 4.26
N GLU A 193 -18.43 15.67 3.56
CA GLU A 193 -18.30 14.65 2.53
C GLU A 193 -18.47 13.23 3.09
N LEU A 194 -17.82 12.93 4.22
CA LEU A 194 -17.96 11.64 4.89
C LEU A 194 -19.40 11.41 5.36
N GLN A 195 -20.04 12.42 5.95
CA GLN A 195 -21.44 12.35 6.36
C GLN A 195 -22.39 12.13 5.16
N ASN A 196 -22.15 12.80 4.03
CA ASN A 196 -22.94 12.69 2.79
C ASN A 196 -22.64 11.42 1.99
N THR A 197 -21.64 10.63 2.40
CA THR A 197 -21.33 9.35 1.76
C THR A 197 -22.34 8.29 2.20
N TRP A 198 -22.85 8.35 3.44
CA TRP A 198 -23.71 7.30 4.01
C TRP A 198 -25.18 7.73 4.11
N GLY A 199 -26.09 6.86 3.68
CA GLY A 199 -27.54 7.12 3.74
C GLY A 199 -28.36 5.91 4.18
N ALA A 200 -29.57 6.17 4.67
CA ALA A 200 -30.48 5.13 5.15
C ALA A 200 -31.10 4.30 4.01
N VAL A 201 -31.16 2.99 4.20
CA VAL A 201 -31.85 1.99 3.37
C VAL A 201 -32.63 1.08 4.32
N ASP A 202 -33.83 1.50 4.69
CA ASP A 202 -34.68 0.77 5.65
C ASP A 202 -35.74 -0.09 4.96
N ASP A 203 -36.45 -0.91 5.74
CA ASP A 203 -37.53 -1.79 5.26
C ASP A 203 -38.74 -1.07 4.64
N VAL A 204 -38.80 0.26 4.68
CA VAL A 204 -39.77 1.07 3.94
C VAL A 204 -39.75 0.76 2.44
N VAL A 205 -38.59 0.34 1.90
CA VAL A 205 -38.49 -0.13 0.50
C VAL A 205 -39.34 -1.37 0.21
N MET A 206 -39.76 -2.09 1.25
CA MET A 206 -40.63 -3.27 1.19
C MET A 206 -41.99 -3.05 1.88
N GLY A 207 -42.33 -1.81 2.30
CA GLY A 207 -43.58 -1.52 3.00
C GLY A 207 -43.46 -1.40 4.53
N GLY A 208 -42.28 -1.64 5.08
CA GLY A 208 -42.00 -1.55 6.53
C GLY A 208 -42.02 -0.11 7.06
N VAL A 209 -41.80 0.02 8.37
CA VAL A 209 -41.84 1.30 9.09
C VAL A 209 -40.60 1.52 9.96
N SER A 210 -39.54 0.75 9.74
CA SER A 210 -38.27 0.96 10.42
C SER A 210 -37.63 2.27 9.96
N GLN A 211 -36.76 2.80 10.81
CA GLN A 211 -36.02 4.02 10.53
C GLN A 211 -34.61 3.89 11.09
N SER A 212 -33.62 4.28 10.30
CA SER A 212 -32.25 4.46 10.77
C SER A 212 -31.63 5.76 10.29
N ASN A 213 -30.52 6.12 10.93
CA ASN A 213 -29.64 7.18 10.51
C ASN A 213 -28.19 6.85 10.92
N ILE A 214 -27.23 7.52 10.29
CA ILE A 214 -25.84 7.56 10.72
C ILE A 214 -25.42 9.01 10.89
N GLN A 215 -24.88 9.36 12.04
CA GLN A 215 -24.47 10.72 12.38
C GLN A 215 -23.04 10.72 12.89
N LEU A 216 -22.23 11.68 12.47
CA LEU A 216 -20.90 11.86 13.03
C LEU A 216 -20.99 12.57 14.40
N VAL A 217 -20.52 11.93 15.46
CA VAL A 217 -20.60 12.40 16.86
C VAL A 217 -19.33 11.98 17.60
N GLU A 218 -18.67 12.91 18.31
CA GLU A 218 -17.57 12.62 19.25
C GLU A 218 -16.54 11.61 18.70
N GLU A 219 -15.88 11.96 17.59
CA GLU A 219 -14.86 11.13 16.91
C GLU A 219 -15.37 9.76 16.39
N THR A 220 -16.69 9.59 16.28
CA THR A 220 -17.31 8.35 15.80
C THR A 220 -18.45 8.62 14.82
N ALA A 221 -18.92 7.58 14.13
CA ALA A 221 -20.21 7.55 13.48
C ALA A 221 -21.21 6.73 14.31
N LEU A 222 -22.28 7.37 14.78
CA LEU A 222 -23.40 6.74 15.46
C LEU A 222 -24.41 6.23 14.43
N PHE A 223 -24.47 4.92 14.21
CA PHE A 223 -25.56 4.28 13.50
C PHE A 223 -26.66 3.88 14.48
N ALA A 224 -27.83 4.51 14.38
CA ALA A 224 -28.92 4.35 15.32
C ALA A 224 -30.28 4.44 14.64
N GLY A 225 -31.31 3.92 15.30
CA GLY A 225 -32.65 3.93 14.76
C GLY A 225 -33.66 3.15 15.59
N ASN A 226 -34.83 2.94 14.99
CA ASN A 226 -35.88 2.10 15.53
C ASN A 226 -36.30 1.06 14.49
N VAL A 227 -36.17 -0.23 14.83
CA VAL A 227 -36.56 -1.33 13.95
C VAL A 227 -37.93 -1.88 14.36
N SER A 228 -38.81 -2.12 13.39
CA SER A 228 -40.17 -2.62 13.60
C SER A 228 -40.43 -3.87 12.78
N THR A 229 -41.25 -4.78 13.29
CA THR A 229 -41.74 -5.96 12.56
C THR A 229 -43.11 -5.75 11.93
N ALA A 230 -43.69 -4.55 12.07
CA ALA A 230 -44.93 -4.19 11.42
C ALA A 230 -44.78 -4.15 9.89
N ASN A 231 -45.88 -4.40 9.17
CA ASN A 231 -45.93 -4.41 7.70
C ASN A 231 -44.89 -5.33 7.03
N SER A 232 -44.63 -6.50 7.61
CA SER A 232 -43.59 -7.43 7.13
C SER A 232 -42.18 -6.83 7.12
N GLY A 233 -41.96 -5.74 7.86
CA GLY A 233 -40.66 -5.15 8.10
C GLY A 233 -39.78 -6.02 8.99
N GLY A 234 -38.68 -5.44 9.42
CA GLY A 234 -37.74 -6.06 10.34
C GLY A 234 -36.29 -5.77 9.99
N PHE A 235 -35.99 -4.74 9.20
CA PHE A 235 -34.61 -4.31 9.04
C PHE A 235 -34.47 -2.79 8.95
N ALA A 236 -33.34 -2.30 9.44
CA ALA A 236 -32.92 -0.91 9.34
C ALA A 236 -31.43 -0.91 8.99
N SER A 237 -31.01 -0.09 8.03
CA SER A 237 -29.64 -0.14 7.52
C SER A 237 -29.15 1.19 6.97
N VAL A 238 -27.84 1.38 6.98
CA VAL A 238 -27.17 2.49 6.29
C VAL A 238 -26.17 1.95 5.29
N ARG A 239 -26.11 2.57 4.12
CA ARG A 239 -25.24 2.18 3.01
C ARG A 239 -24.53 3.40 2.44
N THR A 240 -23.30 3.23 1.99
CA THR A 240 -22.61 4.27 1.22
C THR A 240 -23.29 4.47 -0.13
N ARG A 241 -23.22 5.68 -0.71
CA ARG A 241 -23.39 5.84 -2.16
C ARG A 241 -22.38 4.95 -2.89
N ASN A 242 -22.63 4.70 -4.17
CA ASN A 242 -21.64 3.99 -4.99
C ASN A 242 -20.34 4.80 -5.03
N LEU A 243 -19.27 4.15 -4.62
CA LEU A 243 -17.94 4.73 -4.59
C LEU A 243 -17.41 4.82 -6.01
N THR A 244 -16.97 6.01 -6.41
CA THR A 244 -16.42 6.27 -7.73
C THR A 244 -15.08 6.99 -7.56
N PRO A 245 -13.94 6.34 -7.84
CA PRO A 245 -13.81 4.94 -8.26
C PRO A 245 -14.16 3.94 -7.13
N PRO A 246 -14.52 2.68 -7.47
CA PRO A 246 -14.61 1.60 -6.49
C PRO A 246 -13.28 1.39 -5.75
N PHE A 247 -13.32 0.90 -4.51
CA PHE A 247 -12.09 0.52 -3.82
C PHE A 247 -11.52 -0.78 -4.40
N ASN A 248 -10.23 -0.74 -4.73
CA ASN A 248 -9.45 -1.95 -5.00
C ASN A 248 -8.80 -2.44 -3.71
N LEU A 249 -9.37 -3.50 -3.14
CA LEU A 249 -8.90 -4.18 -1.95
C LEU A 249 -8.34 -5.59 -2.23
N SER A 250 -8.02 -5.93 -3.49
CA SER A 250 -7.51 -7.26 -3.86
C SER A 250 -6.16 -7.60 -3.20
N GLY A 251 -5.47 -6.58 -2.68
CA GLY A 251 -4.24 -6.71 -1.91
C GLY A 251 -4.44 -7.02 -0.43
N TYR A 252 -5.66 -7.11 0.09
CA TYR A 252 -5.99 -7.29 1.51
C TYR A 252 -6.74 -8.61 1.77
N GLU A 253 -6.72 -9.06 3.02
CA GLU A 253 -7.43 -10.28 3.46
C GLU A 253 -8.90 -10.02 3.82
N GLY A 254 -9.23 -8.79 4.21
CA GLY A 254 -10.57 -8.44 4.67
C GLY A 254 -10.70 -6.99 5.15
N VAL A 255 -11.80 -6.73 5.87
CA VAL A 255 -12.10 -5.44 6.50
C VAL A 255 -12.22 -5.60 8.01
N GLU A 256 -11.72 -4.64 8.78
CA GLU A 256 -11.83 -4.57 10.24
C GLU A 256 -12.62 -3.32 10.62
N LEU A 257 -13.59 -3.47 11.51
CA LEU A 257 -14.37 -2.37 12.10
C LEU A 257 -13.97 -2.20 13.56
N ARG A 258 -13.64 -0.97 13.95
CA ARG A 258 -13.51 -0.58 15.36
C ARG A 258 -14.84 0.02 15.81
N LEU A 259 -15.56 -0.65 16.69
CA LEU A 259 -16.92 -0.24 17.08
C LEU A 259 -17.24 -0.48 18.55
N ARG A 260 -18.24 0.25 19.07
CA ARG A 260 -18.86 0.06 20.39
C ARG A 260 -20.36 -0.13 20.22
N GLY A 261 -20.87 -1.31 20.55
CA GLY A 261 -22.25 -1.70 20.26
C GLY A 261 -23.20 -1.75 21.45
N ASP A 262 -24.41 -2.26 21.20
CA ASP A 262 -25.53 -2.35 22.14
C ASP A 262 -25.89 -3.79 22.53
N GLY A 263 -25.04 -4.76 22.19
CA GLY A 263 -25.27 -6.18 22.49
C GLY A 263 -26.11 -6.92 21.44
N LYS A 264 -26.56 -6.24 20.38
CA LYS A 264 -27.28 -6.87 19.26
C LYS A 264 -26.32 -7.50 18.25
N ARG A 265 -26.88 -8.31 17.36
CA ARG A 265 -26.20 -8.92 16.21
C ARG A 265 -26.54 -8.17 14.93
N TYR A 266 -25.51 -7.78 14.20
CA TYR A 266 -25.58 -6.96 13.00
C TYR A 266 -25.01 -7.68 11.79
N LYS A 267 -25.26 -7.13 10.61
CA LYS A 267 -24.66 -7.56 9.34
C LYS A 267 -23.83 -6.43 8.75
N PHE A 268 -22.68 -6.78 8.23
CA PHE A 268 -21.87 -5.96 7.34
C PHE A 268 -21.99 -6.50 5.93
N LEU A 269 -22.25 -5.63 4.95
CA LEU A 269 -22.36 -6.03 3.55
C LEU A 269 -21.48 -5.19 2.64
N LEU A 270 -20.87 -5.86 1.66
CA LEU A 270 -20.16 -5.25 0.55
C LEU A 270 -20.89 -5.55 -0.78
N ARG A 271 -20.79 -4.64 -1.75
CA ARG A 271 -21.19 -4.90 -3.14
C ARG A 271 -20.03 -4.60 -4.08
N THR A 272 -19.92 -5.40 -5.13
CA THR A 272 -18.89 -5.29 -6.17
C THR A 272 -19.42 -4.73 -7.50
N GLU A 273 -20.69 -4.34 -7.52
CA GLU A 273 -21.42 -3.85 -8.68
C GLU A 273 -22.20 -2.59 -8.30
N ALA A 274 -22.33 -1.66 -9.25
CA ALA A 274 -22.98 -0.37 -9.02
C ALA A 274 -24.52 -0.43 -9.06
N GLN A 275 -25.11 -1.58 -9.44
CA GLN A 275 -26.55 -1.71 -9.49
C GLN A 275 -27.20 -1.60 -8.10
N TRP A 276 -28.32 -0.87 -8.04
CA TRP A 276 -29.01 -0.52 -6.79
C TRP A 276 -29.40 -1.75 -5.95
N ASP A 277 -30.01 -2.72 -6.63
CA ASP A 277 -30.38 -4.04 -6.11
C ASP A 277 -29.57 -5.08 -6.87
N GLY A 278 -28.98 -6.04 -6.16
CA GLY A 278 -27.97 -6.94 -6.71
C GLY A 278 -27.34 -7.81 -5.63
N VAL A 279 -26.36 -8.62 -6.01
CA VAL A 279 -25.65 -9.51 -5.09
C VAL A 279 -24.88 -8.68 -4.06
N ALA A 280 -25.04 -9.03 -2.79
CA ALA A 280 -24.24 -8.48 -1.70
C ALA A 280 -23.45 -9.61 -1.03
N TYR A 281 -22.26 -9.29 -0.55
CA TYR A 281 -21.43 -10.19 0.24
C TYR A 281 -21.64 -9.83 1.70
N SER A 282 -22.20 -10.75 2.48
CA SER A 282 -22.69 -10.48 3.84
C SER A 282 -21.85 -11.23 4.88
N TYR A 283 -21.62 -10.58 6.02
CA TYR A 283 -21.01 -11.17 7.21
C TYR A 283 -21.79 -10.74 8.45
N SER A 284 -22.17 -11.69 9.31
CA SER A 284 -22.93 -11.41 10.54
C SER A 284 -21.99 -11.43 11.75
N PHE A 285 -22.09 -10.44 12.63
CA PHE A 285 -21.25 -10.31 13.83
C PHE A 285 -22.06 -9.86 15.04
N ASP A 286 -21.60 -10.27 16.23
CA ASP A 286 -22.19 -9.86 17.50
C ASP A 286 -21.46 -8.66 18.08
N THR A 287 -22.19 -7.80 18.77
CA THR A 287 -21.61 -6.72 19.58
C THR A 287 -21.71 -7.03 21.06
N GLU A 288 -20.88 -6.34 21.84
CA GLU A 288 -20.97 -6.29 23.29
C GLU A 288 -21.46 -4.91 23.72
N ALA A 289 -22.41 -4.87 24.65
CA ALA A 289 -23.04 -3.62 25.08
C ALA A 289 -21.99 -2.71 25.76
N ASN A 290 -21.84 -1.50 25.22
CA ASN A 290 -20.93 -0.46 25.70
C ASN A 290 -19.43 -0.83 25.70
N THR A 291 -19.04 -1.89 25.00
CA THR A 291 -17.63 -2.32 24.89
C THR A 291 -17.09 -2.03 23.50
N TRP A 292 -15.89 -1.44 23.46
CA TRP A 292 -15.16 -1.26 22.21
C TRP A 292 -14.48 -2.56 21.76
N ILE A 293 -14.86 -3.06 20.58
CA ILE A 293 -14.31 -4.29 19.98
C ILE A 293 -13.73 -4.03 18.59
N ASN A 294 -12.93 -4.98 18.09
CA ASN A 294 -12.48 -5.04 16.71
C ASN A 294 -13.16 -6.22 16.03
N VAL A 295 -13.99 -5.96 15.02
CA VAL A 295 -14.65 -7.00 14.23
C VAL A 295 -13.85 -7.20 12.95
N ARG A 296 -13.14 -8.32 12.84
CA ARG A 296 -12.44 -8.72 11.60
C ARG A 296 -13.38 -9.50 10.70
N ILE A 297 -13.43 -9.09 9.44
CA ILE A 297 -14.30 -9.65 8.39
C ILE A 297 -13.41 -10.08 7.23
N PRO A 298 -12.94 -11.35 7.21
CA PRO A 298 -12.18 -11.89 6.09
C PRO A 298 -13.06 -11.93 4.83
N PHE A 299 -12.51 -11.56 3.67
CA PHE A 299 -13.22 -11.67 2.39
C PHE A 299 -13.63 -13.11 2.06
N ALA A 300 -12.82 -14.08 2.49
CA ALA A 300 -13.08 -15.51 2.32
C ALA A 300 -14.32 -16.00 3.10
N ASP A 301 -14.69 -15.32 4.17
CA ASP A 301 -15.82 -15.71 5.04
C ASP A 301 -17.11 -14.98 4.68
N MET A 302 -17.09 -14.08 3.69
CA MET A 302 -18.28 -13.34 3.28
C MET A 302 -19.19 -14.19 2.39
N VAL A 303 -20.47 -14.26 2.74
CA VAL A 303 -21.45 -15.10 2.06
C VAL A 303 -22.16 -14.29 0.97
N PRO A 304 -22.13 -14.71 -0.32
CA PRO A 304 -22.90 -14.06 -1.36
C PRO A 304 -24.39 -14.28 -1.15
N VAL A 305 -25.16 -13.19 -1.09
CA VAL A 305 -26.61 -13.19 -0.86
C VAL A 305 -27.34 -12.30 -1.86
N PHE A 306 -28.55 -12.71 -2.22
CA PHE A 306 -29.53 -11.85 -2.87
C PHE A 306 -30.77 -11.78 -1.99
N ARG A 307 -31.09 -10.59 -1.46
CA ARG A 307 -32.21 -10.35 -0.53
C ARG A 307 -32.24 -11.36 0.64
N ALA A 308 -31.10 -11.50 1.33
CA ALA A 308 -30.86 -12.42 2.45
C ALA A 308 -30.91 -13.93 2.15
N LYS A 309 -31.17 -14.34 0.90
CA LYS A 309 -31.01 -15.74 0.46
C LYS A 309 -29.58 -15.99 0.00
N THR A 310 -28.96 -17.05 0.49
CA THR A 310 -27.62 -17.47 0.11
C THR A 310 -27.57 -17.95 -1.33
N LEU A 311 -26.57 -17.52 -2.09
CA LEU A 311 -26.33 -17.98 -3.46
C LEU A 311 -25.36 -19.17 -3.43
N LYS A 312 -25.88 -20.39 -3.62
CA LYS A 312 -25.08 -21.62 -3.59
C LYS A 312 -23.99 -21.66 -4.65
N ASP A 313 -24.28 -21.13 -5.84
CA ASP A 313 -23.35 -21.02 -6.96
C ASP A 313 -22.73 -19.62 -7.06
N GLY A 314 -22.76 -18.84 -5.97
CA GLY A 314 -22.21 -17.49 -5.93
C GLY A 314 -20.68 -17.49 -5.96
N SER A 315 -20.10 -16.68 -6.83
CA SER A 315 -18.64 -16.48 -6.87
C SER A 315 -18.15 -15.78 -5.60
N SER A 316 -16.91 -16.08 -5.18
CA SER A 316 -16.21 -15.32 -4.14
C SER A 316 -16.19 -13.83 -4.46
N ILE A 317 -16.12 -12.99 -3.42
CA ILE A 317 -16.07 -11.54 -3.60
C ILE A 317 -14.89 -11.12 -4.48
N ASP A 318 -15.17 -10.30 -5.49
CA ASP A 318 -14.13 -9.62 -6.27
C ASP A 318 -13.69 -8.37 -5.52
N ALA A 319 -12.68 -8.54 -4.66
CA ALA A 319 -12.15 -7.46 -3.82
C ALA A 319 -11.50 -6.33 -4.64
N SER A 320 -11.26 -6.49 -5.95
CA SER A 320 -10.67 -5.43 -6.78
C SER A 320 -11.62 -4.26 -7.09
N LYS A 321 -12.92 -4.42 -6.82
CA LYS A 321 -13.97 -3.47 -7.23
C LYS A 321 -15.08 -3.30 -6.19
N ILE A 322 -14.74 -2.98 -4.95
CA ILE A 322 -15.75 -2.73 -3.90
C ILE A 322 -16.46 -1.39 -4.14
N CYS A 323 -17.74 -1.46 -4.50
CA CYS A 323 -18.58 -0.31 -4.86
C CYS A 323 -19.33 0.30 -3.68
N SER A 324 -19.70 -0.47 -2.65
CA SER A 324 -20.41 0.08 -1.48
C SER A 324 -20.24 -0.75 -0.22
N PHE A 325 -20.43 -0.08 0.93
CA PHE A 325 -20.37 -0.62 2.29
C PHE A 325 -21.73 -0.43 2.97
N GLN A 326 -22.20 -1.41 3.74
CA GLN A 326 -23.49 -1.36 4.41
C GLN A 326 -23.43 -1.96 5.82
N LEU A 327 -24.08 -1.28 6.77
CA LEU A 327 -24.33 -1.73 8.13
C LEU A 327 -25.82 -1.96 8.30
N MET A 328 -26.22 -3.11 8.85
CA MET A 328 -27.64 -3.50 8.94
C MET A 328 -27.96 -4.21 10.25
N LEU A 329 -29.08 -3.82 10.87
CA LEU A 329 -29.80 -4.66 11.83
C LEU A 329 -30.97 -5.31 11.09
N SER A 330 -31.12 -6.62 11.22
CA SER A 330 -32.21 -7.37 10.59
C SER A 330 -32.76 -8.45 11.52
N LYS A 331 -34.07 -8.68 11.42
CA LYS A 331 -34.81 -9.79 12.03
C LYS A 331 -34.33 -11.14 11.52
N PHE A 332 -33.87 -11.20 10.27
CA PHE A 332 -33.48 -12.44 9.60
C PHE A 332 -31.97 -12.56 9.46
N GLU A 333 -31.45 -13.76 9.72
CA GLU A 333 -30.13 -14.23 9.31
C GLU A 333 -30.18 -14.69 7.84
N TYR A 334 -29.38 -15.70 7.47
CA TYR A 334 -29.35 -16.28 6.14
C TYR A 334 -30.55 -17.22 5.96
N ASP A 335 -31.08 -17.26 4.73
CA ASP A 335 -32.06 -18.27 4.30
C ASP A 335 -33.36 -18.33 5.11
N GLY A 336 -33.74 -17.20 5.73
CA GLY A 336 -34.99 -17.04 6.48
C GLY A 336 -34.88 -17.39 7.97
N GLU A 337 -33.72 -17.83 8.44
CA GLU A 337 -33.46 -18.04 9.87
C GLU A 337 -33.61 -16.75 10.67
N LEU A 338 -34.00 -16.86 11.93
CA LEU A 338 -34.18 -15.70 12.80
C LEU A 338 -32.86 -15.27 13.44
N ASN A 339 -32.63 -13.95 13.52
CA ASN A 339 -31.53 -13.39 14.27
C ASN A 339 -31.77 -13.59 15.78
N PRO A 340 -30.91 -14.38 16.49
CA PRO A 340 -31.14 -14.75 17.88
C PRO A 340 -30.99 -13.58 18.87
N LYS A 341 -30.35 -12.48 18.45
CA LYS A 341 -30.18 -11.26 19.24
C LYS A 341 -31.03 -10.09 18.74
N PHE A 342 -32.05 -10.37 17.94
CA PHE A 342 -32.98 -9.36 17.45
C PHE A 342 -34.07 -9.02 18.46
N SER A 343 -34.37 -7.74 18.58
CA SER A 343 -35.54 -7.21 19.30
C SER A 343 -36.05 -5.96 18.58
N PRO A 344 -37.37 -5.83 18.34
CA PRO A 344 -37.95 -4.58 17.87
C PRO A 344 -37.68 -3.44 18.85
N GLY A 345 -37.59 -2.22 18.34
CA GLY A 345 -37.34 -1.01 19.13
C GLY A 345 -36.02 -0.32 18.77
N GLY A 346 -35.53 0.48 19.70
CA GLY A 346 -34.30 1.25 19.56
C GLY A 346 -33.06 0.36 19.42
N PHE A 347 -32.13 0.78 18.56
CA PHE A 347 -30.79 0.22 18.46
C PHE A 347 -29.78 1.34 18.21
N ALA A 348 -28.53 1.10 18.62
CA ALA A 348 -27.44 2.04 18.38
C ALA A 348 -26.08 1.34 18.46
N PHE A 349 -25.16 1.70 17.57
CA PHE A 349 -23.73 1.50 17.82
C PHE A 349 -22.89 2.60 17.20
N GLN A 350 -21.71 2.81 17.79
CA GLN A 350 -20.72 3.76 17.31
C GLN A 350 -19.60 3.04 16.58
N VAL A 351 -19.15 3.62 15.47
CA VAL A 351 -17.99 3.16 14.70
C VAL A 351 -16.93 4.25 14.74
N GLU A 352 -15.72 3.91 15.18
CA GLU A 352 -14.57 4.80 15.13
C GLU A 352 -13.92 4.75 13.74
N SER A 353 -13.75 3.55 13.19
CA SER A 353 -13.06 3.34 11.92
C SER A 353 -13.49 2.07 11.19
N ILE A 354 -13.35 2.10 9.87
CA ILE A 354 -13.44 0.93 8.97
C ILE A 354 -12.15 0.92 8.15
N GLN A 355 -11.42 -0.20 8.18
CA GLN A 355 -10.14 -0.34 7.49
C GLN A 355 -10.03 -1.71 6.81
N ALA A 356 -9.44 -1.79 5.62
CA ALA A 356 -8.97 -3.06 5.10
C ALA A 356 -7.81 -3.58 5.98
N TYR A 357 -7.61 -4.88 6.11
CA TYR A 357 -6.49 -5.48 6.85
C TYR A 357 -5.89 -6.67 6.11
N GLY A 358 -4.70 -7.08 6.55
CA GLY A 358 -3.93 -8.15 5.92
C GLY A 358 -3.30 -7.70 4.61
N GLY A 359 -2.80 -8.67 3.84
CA GLY A 359 -2.25 -8.42 2.51
C GLY A 359 -0.90 -9.06 2.28
N ALA A 360 -0.44 -9.00 1.04
CA ALA A 360 0.87 -9.53 0.68
C ALA A 360 1.97 -8.73 1.40
N ASN A 361 2.79 -9.41 2.20
CA ASN A 361 4.09 -8.88 2.63
C ASN A 361 5.00 -8.76 1.41
N LEU A 362 4.79 -7.72 0.62
CA LEU A 362 5.71 -7.30 -0.43
C LEU A 362 6.85 -6.50 0.20
N PRO A 363 8.04 -6.48 -0.41
CA PRO A 363 9.08 -5.55 -0.01
C PRO A 363 8.57 -4.12 -0.08
N GLN A 364 8.76 -3.38 1.01
CA GLN A 364 8.47 -1.96 1.13
C GLN A 364 9.76 -1.13 1.18
N PHE A 365 10.90 -1.77 1.39
CA PHE A 365 12.20 -1.13 1.34
C PHE A 365 13.17 -2.00 0.55
N VAL A 366 13.68 -1.47 -0.56
CA VAL A 366 14.75 -2.11 -1.34
C VAL A 366 16.04 -1.34 -1.12
N LEU A 367 17.05 -2.00 -0.56
CA LEU A 367 18.36 -1.41 -0.32
C LEU A 367 19.39 -1.98 -1.31
N VAL A 368 20.03 -1.10 -2.09
CA VAL A 368 21.20 -1.44 -2.90
C VAL A 368 22.45 -1.32 -2.02
N SER A 369 22.93 -2.47 -1.57
CA SER A 369 24.15 -2.59 -0.76
C SER A 369 25.35 -2.94 -1.66
N SER A 370 26.22 -3.86 -1.24
CA SER A 370 27.38 -4.35 -1.99
C SER A 370 27.65 -5.80 -1.65
N ALA A 371 28.06 -6.60 -2.64
CA ALA A 371 28.73 -7.86 -2.33
C ALA A 371 30.06 -7.57 -1.61
N GLY A 372 30.45 -8.45 -0.71
CA GLY A 372 31.66 -8.39 0.10
C GLY A 372 31.49 -7.73 1.47
N VAL A 373 30.31 -7.24 1.86
CA VAL A 373 30.11 -6.52 3.14
C VAL A 373 30.45 -7.33 4.39
N THR A 374 30.41 -8.66 4.30
CA THR A 374 30.78 -9.58 5.40
C THR A 374 32.19 -10.17 5.26
N ARG A 375 32.96 -9.75 4.25
CA ARG A 375 34.33 -10.26 4.01
C ARG A 375 35.42 -9.55 4.80
N PRO A 376 35.39 -8.22 5.02
CA PRO A 376 36.36 -7.56 5.88
C PRO A 376 36.43 -8.23 7.26
N GLY A 377 37.61 -8.72 7.64
CA GLY A 377 37.83 -9.40 8.93
C GLY A 377 37.27 -10.83 9.02
N ARG A 378 36.71 -11.41 7.94
CA ARG A 378 36.23 -12.80 7.95
C ARG A 378 37.42 -13.78 8.00
N PRO A 379 37.45 -14.70 8.99
CA PRO A 379 38.55 -15.68 9.09
C PRO A 379 38.67 -16.55 7.84
N GLY A 380 39.91 -16.83 7.42
CA GLY A 380 40.20 -17.74 6.31
C GLY A 380 40.11 -17.12 4.90
N ILE A 381 39.90 -15.81 4.78
CA ILE A 381 39.94 -15.12 3.49
C ILE A 381 41.37 -14.67 3.14
N ASN A 382 41.81 -14.96 1.92
CA ASN A 382 43.01 -14.36 1.33
C ASN A 382 42.68 -12.97 0.76
N LEU A 383 43.07 -11.91 1.47
CA LEU A 383 42.80 -10.52 1.05
C LEU A 383 43.34 -10.21 -0.35
N ASP A 384 44.50 -10.74 -0.74
CA ASP A 384 45.12 -10.41 -2.04
C ASP A 384 44.26 -10.85 -3.24
N GLU A 385 43.44 -11.88 -3.06
CA GLU A 385 42.53 -12.41 -4.08
C GLU A 385 41.16 -11.72 -4.11
N GLU A 386 40.84 -10.90 -3.12
CA GLU A 386 39.53 -10.28 -3.02
C GLU A 386 39.31 -9.16 -4.06
N PRO A 387 38.07 -8.68 -4.26
CA PRO A 387 37.82 -7.46 -5.01
C PRO A 387 38.45 -6.23 -4.34
N PRO A 388 38.78 -5.17 -5.10
CA PRO A 388 39.39 -3.96 -4.56
C PRO A 388 38.62 -3.33 -3.38
N ALA A 389 37.28 -3.37 -3.40
CA ALA A 389 36.47 -2.82 -2.31
C ALA A 389 36.72 -3.51 -0.96
N VAL A 390 37.02 -4.81 -0.96
CA VAL A 390 37.32 -5.59 0.25
C VAL A 390 38.76 -5.35 0.68
N LYS A 391 39.72 -5.42 -0.27
CA LYS A 391 41.15 -5.16 -0.04
C LYS A 391 41.41 -3.79 0.57
N LEU A 392 40.70 -2.78 0.07
CA LEU A 392 40.94 -1.39 0.38
C LEU A 392 39.89 -0.84 1.35
N ASN A 393 39.12 -1.70 2.01
CA ASN A 393 38.00 -1.28 2.85
C ASN A 393 38.44 -0.22 3.88
N ASP A 394 39.54 -0.45 4.58
CA ASP A 394 40.07 0.49 5.59
C ASP A 394 40.52 1.81 4.97
N GLN A 395 41.17 1.77 3.80
CA GLN A 395 41.58 2.96 3.05
C GLN A 395 40.37 3.75 2.50
N LEU A 396 39.26 3.05 2.26
CA LEU A 396 37.98 3.60 1.83
C LEU A 396 37.09 3.99 3.02
N GLY A 397 37.66 4.18 4.22
CA GLY A 397 36.93 4.62 5.41
C GLY A 397 35.94 3.60 5.96
N GLY A 398 36.18 2.30 5.71
CA GLY A 398 35.33 1.22 6.17
C GLY A 398 34.01 1.09 5.41
N ILE A 399 33.95 1.51 4.14
CA ILE A 399 32.71 1.58 3.34
C ILE A 399 31.85 0.30 3.42
N LEU A 400 32.45 -0.88 3.33
CA LEU A 400 31.73 -2.16 3.42
C LEU A 400 31.22 -2.44 4.84
N THR A 401 32.01 -2.07 5.84
CA THR A 401 31.63 -2.16 7.26
C THR A 401 30.40 -1.30 7.57
N TRP A 402 30.34 -0.09 7.02
CA TRP A 402 29.20 0.81 7.23
C TRP A 402 27.98 0.40 6.41
N LYS A 403 28.16 -0.12 5.20
CA LYS A 403 27.07 -0.75 4.44
C LYS A 403 26.43 -1.90 5.20
N LEU A 404 27.23 -2.77 5.84
CA LEU A 404 26.70 -3.85 6.68
C LEU A 404 25.84 -3.31 7.83
N LYS A 405 26.32 -2.29 8.56
CA LYS A 405 25.51 -1.65 9.61
C LYS A 405 24.26 -0.97 9.08
N GLY A 406 24.30 -0.39 7.87
CA GLY A 406 23.13 0.14 7.18
C GLY A 406 22.10 -0.95 6.88
N GLU A 407 22.54 -2.12 6.40
CA GLU A 407 21.68 -3.29 6.24
C GLU A 407 21.07 -3.73 7.57
N ASP A 408 21.86 -3.83 8.64
CA ASP A 408 21.39 -4.25 9.96
C ASP A 408 20.31 -3.29 10.50
N SER A 409 20.47 -1.98 10.30
CA SER A 409 19.44 -1.00 10.68
C SER A 409 18.10 -1.22 9.96
N LEU A 410 18.14 -1.70 8.71
CA LEU A 410 16.94 -2.06 7.97
C LEU A 410 16.33 -3.38 8.48
N ARG A 411 17.17 -4.39 8.77
CA ARG A 411 16.71 -5.68 9.34
C ARG A 411 15.99 -5.49 10.67
N GLU A 412 16.57 -4.67 11.54
CA GLU A 412 16.05 -4.38 12.88
C GLU A 412 14.78 -3.50 12.87
N SER A 413 14.47 -2.85 11.75
CA SER A 413 13.34 -1.90 11.65
C SER A 413 11.96 -2.56 11.63
N GLY A 414 11.88 -3.85 11.29
CA GLY A 414 10.62 -4.56 11.05
C GLY A 414 9.90 -4.17 9.75
N ILE A 415 10.48 -3.30 8.92
CA ILE A 415 9.94 -2.99 7.58
C ILE A 415 10.18 -4.19 6.66
N PRO A 416 9.16 -4.72 5.96
CA PRO A 416 9.36 -5.71 4.90
C PRO A 416 10.38 -5.23 3.86
N TYR A 417 11.46 -5.97 3.63
CA TYR A 417 12.57 -5.46 2.81
C TYR A 417 13.11 -6.45 1.77
N THR A 418 13.91 -5.93 0.84
CA THR A 418 14.86 -6.69 0.03
C THR A 418 16.22 -6.00 0.08
N ILE A 419 17.29 -6.74 0.41
CA ILE A 419 18.66 -6.22 0.32
C ILE A 419 19.35 -6.88 -0.87
N ILE A 420 19.76 -6.05 -1.83
CA ILE A 420 20.45 -6.49 -3.05
C ILE A 420 21.93 -6.11 -2.89
N ARG A 421 22.81 -7.11 -2.92
CA ARG A 421 24.27 -6.94 -2.85
C ARG A 421 24.90 -7.17 -4.23
N PRO A 422 24.90 -6.18 -5.13
CA PRO A 422 25.50 -6.35 -6.44
C PRO A 422 27.02 -6.59 -6.32
N CYS A 423 27.55 -7.44 -7.21
CA CYS A 423 28.97 -7.50 -7.51
C CYS A 423 29.43 -6.23 -8.25
N ALA A 424 30.64 -6.22 -8.82
CA ALA A 424 31.22 -5.04 -9.45
C ALA A 424 30.29 -4.42 -10.51
N LEU A 425 29.94 -3.14 -10.35
CA LEU A 425 28.98 -2.47 -11.22
C LEU A 425 29.61 -2.02 -12.54
N THR A 426 28.94 -2.30 -13.66
CA THR A 426 29.36 -1.87 -15.01
C THR A 426 28.36 -0.92 -15.66
N GLU A 427 28.80 -0.21 -16.70
CA GLU A 427 27.95 0.56 -17.63
C GLU A 427 27.60 -0.25 -18.89
N GLU A 428 27.91 -1.55 -18.92
CA GLU A 428 27.49 -2.43 -20.02
C GLU A 428 25.95 -2.47 -20.12
N PRO A 429 25.38 -2.73 -21.31
CA PRO A 429 23.96 -3.02 -21.42
C PRO A 429 23.55 -4.19 -20.52
N GLY A 430 22.34 -4.14 -19.97
CA GLY A 430 21.78 -5.24 -19.20
C GLY A 430 21.18 -6.35 -20.07
N GLY A 431 20.45 -7.26 -19.45
CA GLY A 431 19.73 -8.35 -20.14
C GLY A 431 20.42 -9.71 -20.08
N LYS A 432 21.41 -9.88 -19.21
CA LYS A 432 21.99 -11.21 -18.91
C LYS A 432 21.14 -11.95 -17.86
N GLU A 433 21.36 -13.26 -17.78
CA GLU A 433 20.82 -14.06 -16.67
C GLU A 433 21.38 -13.59 -15.32
N PHE A 434 20.63 -13.82 -14.24
CA PHE A 434 21.08 -13.50 -12.89
C PHE A 434 21.55 -14.75 -12.15
N ILE A 435 22.72 -14.65 -11.54
CA ILE A 435 23.20 -15.63 -10.57
C ILE A 435 23.10 -14.97 -9.20
N CYS A 436 22.13 -15.44 -8.41
CA CYS A 436 21.90 -14.98 -7.05
C CYS A 436 22.40 -16.03 -6.05
N GLU A 437 23.17 -15.60 -5.05
CA GLU A 437 23.60 -16.45 -3.94
C GLU A 437 23.41 -15.72 -2.60
N GLN A 438 23.63 -16.44 -1.50
CA GLN A 438 23.58 -15.89 -0.14
C GLN A 438 24.82 -16.34 0.64
N GLY A 439 25.35 -15.45 1.48
CA GLY A 439 26.53 -15.73 2.31
C GLY A 439 27.82 -15.08 1.81
N ASP A 440 27.70 -14.21 0.80
CA ASP A 440 28.73 -13.27 0.38
C ASP A 440 29.95 -13.94 -0.23
N ASN A 441 29.73 -15.02 -0.99
CA ASN A 441 30.80 -15.87 -1.53
C ASN A 441 31.06 -15.66 -3.03
N ILE A 442 30.15 -15.00 -3.77
CA ILE A 442 30.32 -14.83 -5.21
C ILE A 442 31.19 -13.62 -5.58
N ARG A 443 31.92 -13.75 -6.68
CA ARG A 443 32.64 -12.67 -7.33
C ARG A 443 32.17 -12.57 -8.79
N GLY A 444 32.16 -11.36 -9.32
CA GLY A 444 31.72 -11.12 -10.69
C GLY A 444 31.44 -9.64 -10.94
N LYS A 445 30.62 -9.37 -11.95
CA LYS A 445 30.17 -8.05 -12.31
C LYS A 445 28.68 -8.08 -12.62
N ILE A 446 28.03 -6.92 -12.65
CA ILE A 446 26.63 -6.78 -13.08
C ILE A 446 26.39 -5.35 -13.60
N SER A 447 25.57 -5.20 -14.62
CA SER A 447 25.20 -3.88 -15.14
C SER A 447 24.34 -3.09 -14.14
N ARG A 448 24.50 -1.76 -14.12
CA ARG A 448 23.58 -0.90 -13.35
C ARG A 448 22.15 -0.96 -13.85
N GLU A 449 21.95 -1.29 -15.13
CA GLU A 449 20.62 -1.52 -15.73
C GLU A 449 19.90 -2.70 -15.09
N ASP A 450 20.62 -3.81 -14.90
CA ASP A 450 20.06 -5.02 -14.31
C ASP A 450 19.84 -4.89 -12.81
N VAL A 451 20.72 -4.19 -12.09
CA VAL A 451 20.47 -3.87 -10.67
C VAL A 451 19.21 -3.02 -10.52
N ALA A 452 19.02 -2.02 -11.39
CA ALA A 452 17.80 -1.23 -11.38
C ALA A 452 16.55 -2.07 -11.70
N LYS A 453 16.66 -3.03 -12.64
CA LYS A 453 15.59 -3.98 -12.96
C LYS A 453 15.23 -4.83 -11.74
N LEU A 454 16.22 -5.41 -11.06
CA LEU A 454 16.02 -6.19 -9.83
C LEU A 454 15.34 -5.37 -8.73
N CYS A 455 15.71 -4.10 -8.57
CA CYS A 455 15.09 -3.23 -7.55
C CYS A 455 13.58 -3.03 -7.79
N VAL A 456 13.19 -2.78 -9.04
CA VAL A 456 11.78 -2.55 -9.41
C VAL A 456 10.95 -3.83 -9.33
N GLU A 457 11.54 -4.95 -9.74
CA GLU A 457 10.84 -6.25 -9.78
C GLU A 457 10.68 -6.85 -8.38
N ALA A 458 11.65 -6.65 -7.48
CA ALA A 458 11.55 -7.10 -6.09
C ALA A 458 10.29 -6.58 -5.39
N LEU A 459 9.89 -5.32 -5.62
CA LEU A 459 8.68 -4.72 -5.05
C LEU A 459 7.39 -5.47 -5.38
N GLN A 460 7.39 -6.28 -6.45
CA GLN A 460 6.20 -6.99 -6.94
C GLN A 460 6.18 -8.47 -6.50
N GLN A 461 7.22 -8.95 -5.81
CA GLN A 461 7.42 -10.37 -5.54
C GLN A 461 7.35 -10.66 -4.04
N LYS A 462 6.35 -11.44 -3.62
CA LYS A 462 6.20 -11.87 -2.21
C LYS A 462 7.42 -12.66 -1.73
N THR A 463 8.01 -13.47 -2.62
CA THR A 463 9.21 -14.27 -2.35
C THR A 463 10.49 -13.44 -2.24
N ALA A 464 10.47 -12.16 -2.63
CA ALA A 464 11.57 -11.23 -2.40
C ALA A 464 11.51 -10.54 -1.02
N CYS A 465 10.53 -10.88 -0.18
CA CYS A 465 10.35 -10.26 1.13
C CYS A 465 11.28 -10.85 2.18
N ASN A 466 11.95 -9.97 2.92
CA ASN A 466 12.94 -10.25 3.97
C ASN A 466 14.10 -11.11 3.50
N VAL A 467 14.53 -10.95 2.24
CA VAL A 467 15.71 -11.65 1.70
C VAL A 467 16.89 -10.68 1.54
N THR A 468 18.08 -11.21 1.77
CA THR A 468 19.37 -10.60 1.41
C THR A 468 20.08 -11.54 0.45
N PHE A 469 20.54 -11.04 -0.69
CA PHE A 469 21.28 -11.86 -1.66
C PHE A 469 22.35 -11.06 -2.40
N GLU A 470 23.43 -11.74 -2.76
CA GLU A 470 24.41 -11.24 -3.71
C GLU A 470 24.00 -11.56 -5.13
N VAL A 471 24.33 -10.69 -6.09
CA VAL A 471 24.00 -10.91 -7.50
C VAL A 471 25.14 -10.54 -8.44
N LYS A 472 25.32 -11.39 -9.46
CA LYS A 472 26.18 -11.13 -10.62
C LYS A 472 25.43 -11.49 -11.91
N GLU A 473 25.93 -10.99 -13.04
CA GLU A 473 25.50 -11.45 -14.35
C GLU A 473 26.01 -12.88 -14.64
N GLY A 474 25.18 -13.68 -15.30
CA GLY A 474 25.56 -14.95 -15.91
C GLY A 474 26.23 -14.78 -17.27
N GLU A 475 26.63 -15.90 -17.87
CA GLU A 475 27.29 -15.91 -19.18
C GLU A 475 26.32 -15.71 -20.34
N ASN A 476 25.05 -16.10 -20.16
CA ASN A 476 24.03 -16.07 -21.20
C ASN A 476 23.15 -14.81 -21.14
N THR A 477 22.60 -14.45 -22.30
CA THR A 477 21.54 -13.44 -22.40
C THR A 477 20.21 -14.06 -21.96
N ALA A 478 19.45 -13.33 -21.14
CA ALA A 478 18.13 -13.76 -20.70
C ALA A 478 17.05 -13.25 -21.66
N SER A 479 16.37 -14.16 -22.36
CA SER A 479 15.20 -13.82 -23.19
C SER A 479 13.98 -13.43 -22.35
N SER A 480 13.81 -14.06 -21.18
CA SER A 480 12.81 -13.75 -20.18
C SER A 480 13.30 -14.20 -18.81
N ILE A 481 12.87 -13.54 -17.73
CA ILE A 481 13.24 -13.89 -16.36
C ILE A 481 11.98 -14.30 -15.61
N ASP A 482 11.98 -15.51 -15.06
CA ASP A 482 10.96 -15.97 -14.12
C ASP A 482 11.30 -15.45 -12.72
N TRP A 483 10.76 -14.27 -12.40
CA TRP A 483 11.03 -13.59 -11.14
C TRP A 483 10.55 -14.38 -9.92
N GLN A 484 9.37 -15.00 -10.01
CA GLN A 484 8.84 -15.78 -8.90
C GLN A 484 9.78 -16.94 -8.58
N ARG A 485 10.23 -17.67 -9.61
CA ARG A 485 11.20 -18.76 -9.45
C ARG A 485 12.54 -18.24 -8.91
N LEU A 486 13.08 -17.16 -9.47
CA LEU A 486 14.35 -16.58 -9.04
C LEU A 486 14.34 -16.27 -7.53
N PHE A 487 13.32 -15.56 -7.05
CA PHE A 487 13.24 -15.19 -5.64
C PHE A 487 12.82 -16.35 -4.73
N SER A 488 12.04 -17.33 -5.20
CA SER A 488 11.64 -18.50 -4.40
C SER A 488 12.79 -19.41 -3.97
N GLN A 489 13.95 -19.29 -4.64
CA GLN A 489 15.16 -20.04 -4.30
C GLN A 489 15.95 -19.42 -3.15
N LEU A 490 15.66 -18.15 -2.81
CA LEU A 490 16.31 -17.43 -1.73
C LEU A 490 15.66 -17.77 -0.40
N GLN A 491 16.47 -17.88 0.65
CA GLN A 491 16.00 -18.06 2.01
C GLN A 491 15.79 -16.69 2.66
N PRO A 492 14.61 -16.45 3.28
CA PRO A 492 14.40 -15.28 4.11
C PRO A 492 15.41 -15.23 5.26
N ASN A 493 15.83 -14.02 5.63
CA ASN A 493 16.59 -13.81 6.85
C ASN A 493 15.74 -14.27 8.05
N LEU A 494 16.33 -15.06 8.94
CA LEU A 494 15.71 -15.39 10.22
C LEU A 494 15.65 -14.11 11.06
N LEU A 495 14.45 -13.75 11.52
CA LEU A 495 14.20 -12.62 12.42
C LEU A 495 14.77 -12.88 13.81
#